data_AF-A0A4S3KLU4-F1
#
_entry.id   AF-A0A4S3KLU4-F1
#
_cell.length_a   1.000
_cell.length_b   1.000
_cell.length_c   1.000
_cell.angle_alpha   90.00
_cell.angle_beta   90.00
_cell.angle_gamma   90.00
#
_symmetry.space_group_name_H-M   'P 1'
#
loop_
_entity.id
_entity.type
_entity.pdbx_description
1 polymer ?
#
loop_
_entity_poly.entity_id
_entity_poly.type
_entity_poly.pdbx_seq_one_letter_code
_entity_poly.pdbx_strand_id
1 'polypeptide(L)' 'MLTAARREDWEQLLQLEEARAPLVHRQHGDDAVTQAQLGEILACDRQLQALLGSAREALAHQWQRERDRAQAIAAYAQA' A
#
# COMPACT_ATOMS: atom_id res chain seq x y z
N MET A 1 -8.79 -5.39 1.89
CA MET A 1 -7.49 -4.74 1.66
C MET A 1 -7.39 -4.17 0.25
N LEU A 2 -7.49 -4.96 -0.83
CA LEU A 2 -7.44 -4.45 -2.21
C LEU A 2 -8.44 -3.31 -2.47
N THR A 3 -9.69 -3.45 -2.02
CA THR A 3 -10.71 -2.40 -2.17
C THR A 3 -10.32 -1.11 -1.43
N ALA A 4 -9.79 -1.22 -0.21
CA ALA A 4 -9.33 -0.07 0.57
C ALA A 4 -8.15 0.63 -0.14
N ALA A 5 -7.16 -0.13 -0.61
CA ALA A 5 -6.03 0.40 -1.36
C ALA A 5 -6.45 1.08 -2.68
N ARG A 6 -7.42 0.53 -3.41
CA ARG A 6 -7.95 1.15 -4.64
C ARG A 6 -8.71 2.45 -4.38
N ARG A 7 -9.25 2.63 -3.18
CA ARG A 7 -9.94 3.84 -2.74
C ARG A 7 -9.01 4.81 -2.02
N GLU A 8 -7.73 4.48 -1.90
CA GLU A 8 -6.74 5.23 -1.11
C GLU A 8 -7.16 5.42 0.35
N ASP A 9 -7.98 4.49 0.87
CA ASP A 9 -8.42 4.47 2.26
C ASP A 9 -7.33 3.82 3.12
N TRP A 10 -6.29 4.61 3.42
CA TRP A 10 -5.10 4.15 4.12
C TRP A 10 -5.39 3.77 5.58
N GLU A 11 -6.34 4.44 6.23
CA GLU A 11 -6.75 4.12 7.60
C GLU A 11 -7.43 2.76 7.66
N GLN A 12 -8.42 2.51 6.79
CA GLN A 12 -9.04 1.19 6.69
C GLN A 12 -8.01 0.11 6.30
N LEU A 13 -7.05 0.43 5.45
CA LEU A 13 -6.02 -0.53 5.06
C LEU A 13 -5.14 -0.96 6.25
N LEU A 14 -4.76 -0.02 7.12
CA LEU A 14 -4.00 -0.31 8.34
C LEU A 14 -4.80 -1.20 9.31
N GLN A 15 -6.06 -0.88 9.55
CA GLN A 15 -6.95 -1.70 10.41
C GLN A 15 -7.08 -3.14 9.88
N LEU A 16 -7.15 -3.29 8.55
CA LEU A 16 -7.23 -4.61 7.92
C LEU A 16 -5.91 -5.39 8.00
N GLU A 17 -4.75 -4.71 7.98
CA GLU A 17 -3.45 -5.37 8.15
C GLU A 17 -3.29 -5.88 9.60
N GLU A 18 -3.70 -5.10 10.59
CA GLU A 18 -3.73 -5.52 12.00
C GLU A 18 -4.62 -6.77 12.20
N ALA A 19 -5.80 -6.78 11.56
CA ALA A 19 -6.69 -7.94 11.58
C ALA A 19 -6.13 -9.16 10.82
N ARG A 20 -5.30 -8.93 9.79
CA ARG A 20 -4.65 -9.99 9.00
C ARG A 20 -3.50 -10.65 9.75
N ALA A 21 -2.69 -9.89 10.50
CA ALA A 21 -1.50 -10.38 11.17
C ALA A 21 -1.66 -11.75 11.90
N PRO A 22 -2.67 -11.97 12.76
CA PRO A 22 -2.84 -13.25 13.44
C PRO A 22 -3.28 -14.39 12.50
N LEU A 23 -3.86 -14.09 11.34
CA LEU A 23 -4.33 -15.09 10.38
C LEU A 23 -3.18 -15.70 9.57
N VAL A 24 -2.13 -14.91 9.28
CA VAL A 24 -0.98 -15.33 8.48
C VAL A 24 -0.15 -16.42 9.17
N HIS A 25 -0.10 -16.39 10.51
CA HIS A 25 0.69 -17.34 11.30
C HIS A 25 -0.08 -18.60 11.69
N ARG A 26 -1.37 -18.71 11.33
CA ARG A 26 -2.16 -19.90 11.62
C ARG A 26 -1.71 -21.04 10.71
N GLN A 27 -1.69 -22.26 11.25
CA GLN A 27 -1.50 -23.45 10.43
C GLN A 27 -2.71 -23.67 9.52
N HIS A 28 -2.45 -23.97 8.25
CA HIS A 28 -3.47 -24.24 7.24
C HIS A 28 -3.40 -25.73 6.84
N GLY A 29 -4.52 -26.28 6.39
CA GLY A 29 -4.56 -27.65 5.90
C GLY A 29 -3.76 -27.81 4.59
N ASP A 30 -3.26 -29.02 4.36
CA ASP A 30 -2.50 -29.37 3.14
C ASP A 30 -3.39 -29.89 2.00
N ASP A 31 -4.70 -29.73 2.11
CA ASP A 31 -5.63 -30.16 1.07
C ASP A 31 -5.61 -29.21 -0.15
N ALA A 32 -6.00 -29.75 -1.31
CA ALA A 32 -5.94 -29.02 -2.58
C ALA A 32 -6.83 -27.77 -2.60
N VAL A 33 -7.92 -27.73 -1.83
CA VAL A 33 -8.81 -26.56 -1.76
C VAL A 33 -8.14 -25.45 -0.98
N THR A 34 -7.57 -25.77 0.19
CA THR A 34 -6.79 -24.81 0.98
C THR A 34 -5.60 -24.25 0.20
N GLN A 35 -4.86 -25.10 -0.52
CA GLN A 35 -3.75 -24.66 -1.37
C GLN A 35 -4.20 -23.72 -2.50
N ALA A 36 -5.33 -24.00 -3.15
CA ALA A 36 -5.89 -23.12 -4.16
C ALA A 36 -6.27 -21.74 -3.59
N GLN A 37 -6.92 -21.73 -2.42
CA GLN A 37 -7.29 -20.49 -1.72
C GLN A 37 -6.07 -19.68 -1.30
N LEU A 38 -5.01 -20.32 -0.80
CA LEU A 38 -3.74 -19.64 -0.50
C LEU A 38 -3.12 -19.02 -1.76
N GLY A 39 -3.19 -19.72 -2.90
CA GLY A 39 -2.78 -19.18 -4.19
C GLY A 39 -3.52 -17.90 -4.57
N GLU A 40 -4.84 -17.86 -4.38
CA GLU A 40 -5.66 -16.66 -4.62
C GLU A 40 -5.30 -15.50 -3.68
N ILE A 41 -5.06 -15.80 -2.39
CA ILE A 41 -4.63 -14.81 -1.40
C ILE A 41 -3.27 -14.21 -1.80
N LEU A 42 -2.31 -15.04 -2.20
CA LEU A 42 -1.00 -14.57 -2.66
C LEU A 42 -1.10 -13.74 -3.95
N ALA A 43 -2.00 -14.10 -4.88
CA ALA A 43 -2.26 -13.30 -6.06
C ALA A 43 -2.82 -11.91 -5.69
N CYS A 44 -3.75 -11.85 -4.72
CA CYS A 44 -4.27 -10.59 -4.19
C CYS A 44 -3.19 -9.76 -3.49
N ASP A 45 -2.28 -10.39 -2.73
CA ASP A 45 -1.19 -9.72 -2.03
C ASP A 45 -0.22 -9.04 -3.02
N ARG A 46 0.16 -9.72 -4.12
CA ARG A 46 0.98 -9.12 -5.17
C ARG A 46 0.30 -7.92 -5.83
N GLN A 47 -1.02 -8.01 -6.09
CA GLN A 47 -1.77 -6.86 -6.61
C GLN A 47 -1.77 -5.69 -5.62
N LEU A 48 -1.91 -5.97 -4.33
CA LEU A 48 -1.86 -4.94 -3.28
C LEU A 48 -0.47 -4.28 -3.23
N GLN A 49 0.61 -5.05 -3.27
CA GLN A 49 1.98 -4.54 -3.27
C GLN A 49 2.25 -3.63 -4.47
N ALA A 50 1.76 -3.99 -5.67
CA ALA A 50 1.88 -3.14 -6.85
C ALA A 50 1.16 -1.80 -6.68
N LEU A 51 -0.08 -1.81 -6.16
CA LEU A 51 -0.85 -0.59 -5.90
C LEU A 51 -0.14 0.33 -4.88
N LEU A 52 0.37 -0.24 -3.79
CA LEU A 52 1.11 0.50 -2.78
C LEU A 52 2.42 1.07 -3.33
N GLY A 53 3.11 0.32 -4.19
CA GLY A 53 4.30 0.78 -4.89
C GLY A 53 4.03 2.04 -5.71
N SER A 54 2.99 2.02 -6.53
CA SER A 54 2.57 3.16 -7.35
C SER A 54 2.11 4.35 -6.50
N ALA A 55 1.33 4.12 -5.44
CA ALA A 55 0.87 5.18 -4.54
C ALA A 55 2.06 5.88 -3.83
N ARG A 56 3.05 5.10 -3.39
CA ARG A 56 4.27 5.64 -2.77
C ARG A 56 5.08 6.49 -3.74
N GLU A 57 5.23 6.04 -4.99
CA GLU A 57 5.94 6.79 -6.03
C GLU A 57 5.24 8.10 -6.35
N ALA A 58 3.91 8.08 -6.48
CA ALA A 58 3.11 9.29 -6.70
C ALA A 58 3.29 10.31 -5.56
N LEU A 59 3.25 9.85 -4.30
CA LEU A 59 3.47 10.69 -3.13
C LEU A 59 4.88 11.30 -3.11
N ALA A 60 5.91 10.50 -3.44
CA ALA A 60 7.28 10.98 -3.51
C ALA A 60 7.44 12.10 -4.55
N HIS A 61 6.84 11.94 -5.73
CA HIS A 61 6.84 12.99 -6.76
C HIS A 61 6.07 14.25 -6.33
N GLN A 62 4.94 14.10 -5.64
CA GLN A 62 4.20 15.24 -5.12
C GLN A 62 5.02 16.01 -4.08
N TRP A 63 5.63 15.29 -3.14
CA TRP A 63 6.45 15.90 -2.10
C TRP A 63 7.65 16.65 -2.67
N GLN A 64 8.34 16.05 -3.65
CA GLN A 64 9.46 16.70 -4.33
C GLN A 64 9.03 18.01 -5.01
N ARG A 65 7.90 18.00 -5.74
CA ARG A 65 7.37 19.21 -6.40
C ARG A 65 7.05 20.32 -5.41
N GLU A 66 6.40 20.01 -4.29
CA GLU A 66 6.07 21.03 -3.28
C GLU A 66 7.31 21.59 -2.60
N ARG A 67 8.32 20.74 -2.35
CA ARG A 67 9.61 21.16 -1.80
C ARG A 67 10.35 22.10 -2.75
N ASP A 68 10.42 21.75 -4.03
CA ASP A 68 11.07 22.58 -5.06
C ASP A 68 10.35 23.93 -5.21
N ARG A 69 9.00 23.92 -5.15
CA ARG A 69 8.19 25.14 -5.15
C ARG A 69 8.49 26.03 -3.94
N ALA A 70 8.52 25.46 -2.73
CA ALA A 70 8.83 26.20 -1.51
C ALA A 70 10.24 26.82 -1.57
N GLN A 71 11.21 26.07 -2.10
CA GLN A 71 12.58 26.56 -2.28
C GLN A 71 12.66 27.71 -3.29
N ALA A 72 11.95 27.63 -4.41
CA ALA A 72 11.89 28.71 -5.39
C ALA A 72 11.30 29.99 -4.78
N ILE A 73 10.20 29.88 -4.03
CA ILE A 73 9.58 31.03 -3.33
C ILE A 73 10.58 31.66 -2.34
N ALA A 74 11.27 30.83 -1.54
CA ALA A 74 12.26 31.31 -0.59
C ALA A 74 13.44 32.04 -1.27
N ALA A 75 13.89 31.55 -2.43
CA ALA A 75 14.95 32.20 -3.20
C ALA A 75 14.54 33.58 -3.71
N TYR A 76 13.30 33.74 -4.19
CA TYR A 76 12.77 35.05 -4.58
C TYR A 76 12.61 36.03 -3.42
N ALA A 77 12.30 35.54 -2.21
CA ALA A 77 12.19 36.41 -1.03
C ALA A 77 13.56 36.91 -0.49
N GLN A 78 14.66 36.31 -0.92
CA GLN A 78 16.03 36.66 -0.51
C GLN A 78 16.78 37.53 -1.55
N ALA A 79 16.22 37.69 -2.76
CA ALA A 79 16.78 38.48 -3.86
C ALA A 79 16.14 39.88 -3.91
#